data_AF-A0A931TKH0-F1
#
_entry.id   AF-A0A931TKH0-F1
#
_cell.length_a   1.000
_cell.length_b   1.000
_cell.length_c   1.000
_cell.angle_alpha   90.00
_cell.angle_beta   90.00
_cell.angle_gamma   90.00
#
_symmetry.space_group_name_H-M   'P 1'
#
loop_
_entity.id
_entity.type
_entity.pdbx_description
1 polymer ?
#
loop_
_entity_poly.entity_id
_entity_poly.type
_entity_poly.pdbx_seq_one_letter_code
_entity_poly.pdbx_strand_id
1 'polypeptide(L)'
;MELYQDSSGGSNWQSRNHVSRHGRTTVAFRGYRFRVAGRQGRGWRATPIVSAWSGRAHVSIAMRQFWQNFPKCLAWERDCLRLSLFPRQAADLHEIQGGEQKTHAFFIGFGADAITDEPLDWVRSPLCAWVDPAWACATGAFGSVLPLAEDAREDCVRLARAAIEGPTAFAARREVVDEYGWRHFGDLYADHESVHAPAERPLISHYNNQYDAVAGFACQHLRDGDLRWRELMDDLAAHVVDVDIYHTGEDRSEYSHGLFWHTAHYVDAGRSTHRTYARSSAAGGGGPSAEHNYTTGLMLHWFMTGSRRSRDAVLELAGWVLQMEEGGRAILRWIARPPSGAATRTVSPLYHGPGRGAGNSINAMLDAFRLTGEARYLEAAERFIRRCIHPRDDIAARALLDAERRWSYTVFLQALGKYLDIKRERGERDRMYRYARCSLLAYADWMAAHERAYLDHPEALEFPTETWAAQELRKADVFRLAAAYGTSERRPVYVERSEYFYDRAIGGLRNAPTRTLTRPLVLLITNTVAPPARLTVPADASPDPVEDFGHPAPFVSQRQRAARRLASAAALIMAATLLLLLAAL
;
A
#
# COMPACT_ATOMS: atom_id res chain seq x y z
N MET A 1 16.66 35.35 -17.93
CA MET A 1 17.27 34.50 -16.88
C MET A 1 16.67 33.11 -17.01
N GLU A 2 17.46 32.06 -16.80
CA GLU A 2 17.03 30.67 -16.88
C GLU A 2 17.74 29.85 -15.81
N LEU A 3 17.03 28.93 -15.17
CA LEU A 3 17.58 27.88 -14.31
C LEU A 3 16.89 26.57 -14.67
N TYR A 4 17.68 25.58 -15.09
CA TYR A 4 17.21 24.27 -15.53
C TYR A 4 17.87 23.16 -14.71
N GLN A 5 17.06 22.42 -13.94
CA GLN A 5 17.45 21.18 -13.28
C GLN A 5 17.15 19.99 -14.20
N ASP A 6 18.19 19.25 -14.54
CA ASP A 6 18.12 18.12 -15.47
C ASP A 6 18.04 16.76 -14.74
N SER A 7 18.80 16.58 -13.66
CA SER A 7 18.86 15.33 -12.87
C SER A 7 18.82 15.58 -11.37
N SER A 8 18.89 14.54 -10.53
CA SER A 8 18.87 14.68 -9.06
C SER A 8 20.09 15.41 -8.47
N GLY A 9 21.19 15.51 -9.22
CA GLY A 9 22.48 15.99 -8.72
C GLY A 9 23.22 15.03 -7.77
N GLY A 10 22.64 13.87 -7.44
CA GLY A 10 23.26 12.82 -6.63
C GLY A 10 24.44 12.13 -7.33
N SER A 11 25.17 11.25 -6.63
CA SER A 11 26.26 10.47 -7.24
C SER A 11 25.75 9.53 -8.33
N ASN A 12 24.56 8.97 -8.14
CA ASN A 12 23.92 8.00 -9.03
C ASN A 12 22.93 8.65 -10.01
N TRP A 13 23.07 9.96 -10.30
CA TRP A 13 22.14 10.71 -11.15
C TRP A 13 21.90 10.09 -12.54
N GLN A 14 22.85 9.32 -13.10
CA GLN A 14 22.68 8.57 -14.36
C GLN A 14 22.04 7.18 -14.18
N SER A 15 21.30 6.99 -13.08
CA SER A 15 20.69 5.71 -12.74
C SER A 15 19.87 5.13 -13.90
N ARG A 16 19.83 3.80 -13.95
CA ARG A 16 18.96 3.03 -14.85
C ARG A 16 17.48 3.16 -14.48
N ASN A 17 17.17 3.85 -13.40
CA ASN A 17 15.81 4.26 -13.06
C ASN A 17 15.22 5.21 -14.12
N HIS A 18 16.07 6.10 -14.68
CA HIS A 18 15.65 7.15 -15.59
C HIS A 18 15.69 6.72 -17.06
N VAL A 19 15.09 5.59 -17.41
CA VAL A 19 15.12 5.06 -18.79
C VAL A 19 13.89 5.44 -19.61
N SER A 20 14.11 5.78 -20.88
CA SER A 20 13.03 6.04 -21.86
C SER A 20 12.51 4.77 -22.52
N ARG A 21 11.52 4.89 -23.41
CA ARG A 21 10.97 3.82 -24.26
C ARG A 21 12.05 3.08 -25.07
N HIS A 22 13.19 3.73 -25.32
CA HIS A 22 14.34 3.19 -26.01
C HIS A 22 15.38 2.51 -25.10
N GLY A 23 15.14 2.46 -23.77
CA GLY A 23 16.06 1.88 -22.80
C GLY A 23 17.33 2.71 -22.56
N ARG A 24 17.27 4.02 -22.84
CA ARG A 24 18.37 4.96 -22.65
C ARG A 24 18.05 5.95 -21.54
N THR A 25 19.07 6.39 -20.81
CA THR A 25 18.92 7.37 -19.74
C THR A 25 18.38 8.71 -20.29
N THR A 26 17.37 9.30 -19.63
CA THR A 26 16.71 10.55 -20.06
C THR A 26 17.40 11.81 -19.56
N VAL A 27 18.33 11.69 -18.62
CA VAL A 27 19.11 12.81 -18.07
C VAL A 27 20.44 12.99 -18.80
N ALA A 28 20.84 14.24 -19.02
CA ALA A 28 22.01 14.62 -19.81
C ALA A 28 23.20 15.13 -18.97
N PHE A 29 22.97 15.73 -17.80
CA PHE A 29 24.06 16.20 -16.92
C PHE A 29 23.67 16.19 -15.43
N ARG A 30 24.69 16.11 -14.57
CA ARG A 30 24.52 16.15 -13.11
C ARG A 30 24.03 17.52 -12.64
N GLY A 31 22.83 17.55 -12.05
CA GLY A 31 22.28 18.70 -11.35
C GLY A 31 21.59 19.74 -12.24
N TYR A 32 21.91 21.02 -12.03
CA TYR A 32 21.30 22.15 -12.75
C TYR A 32 22.33 23.07 -13.41
N ARG A 33 21.86 23.83 -14.39
CA ARG A 33 22.56 24.95 -15.02
C ARG A 33 21.72 26.19 -14.90
N PHE A 34 22.35 27.35 -14.85
CA PHE A 34 21.65 28.62 -14.87
C PHE A 34 22.34 29.64 -15.77
N ARG A 35 21.57 30.64 -16.21
CA ARG A 35 22.01 31.79 -16.99
C ARG A 35 21.31 33.06 -16.49
N VAL A 36 22.08 34.01 -15.97
CA VAL A 36 21.56 35.30 -15.46
C VAL A 36 22.49 36.42 -15.93
N ALA A 37 21.98 37.43 -16.62
CA ALA A 37 22.73 38.63 -17.04
C ALA A 37 24.14 38.32 -17.63
N GLY A 38 24.21 37.38 -18.57
CA GLY A 38 25.47 36.95 -19.21
C GLY A 38 26.34 36.00 -18.37
N ARG A 39 26.05 35.81 -17.08
CA ARG A 39 26.69 34.81 -16.23
C ARG A 39 26.04 33.45 -16.46
N GLN A 40 26.86 32.41 -16.45
CA GLN A 40 26.44 31.02 -16.56
C GLN A 40 27.16 30.19 -15.50
N GLY A 41 26.45 29.21 -14.95
CA GLY A 41 26.97 28.39 -13.86
C GLY A 41 26.25 27.06 -13.75
N ARG A 42 26.76 26.21 -12.85
CA ARG A 42 26.23 24.88 -12.55
C ARG A 42 26.16 24.66 -11.05
N GLY A 43 25.24 23.81 -10.63
CA GLY A 43 25.13 23.33 -9.26
C GLY A 43 24.43 21.98 -9.23
N TRP A 44 24.21 21.43 -8.03
CA TRP A 44 23.74 20.05 -7.91
C TRP A 44 22.24 19.97 -7.67
N ARG A 45 21.72 20.62 -6.62
CA ARG A 45 20.30 20.53 -6.23
C ARG A 45 19.73 21.93 -6.04
N ALA A 46 18.93 22.39 -6.99
CA ALA A 46 18.32 23.72 -6.92
C ALA A 46 17.01 23.70 -6.12
N THR A 47 16.85 24.68 -5.24
CA THR A 47 15.58 25.01 -4.54
C THR A 47 15.21 26.48 -4.84
N PRO A 48 14.99 26.82 -6.12
CA PRO A 48 14.96 28.20 -6.57
C PRO A 48 13.70 28.95 -6.10
N ILE A 49 13.89 30.22 -5.82
CA ILE A 49 12.85 31.24 -5.74
C ILE A 49 13.19 32.27 -6.81
N VAL A 50 12.22 32.64 -7.64
CA VAL A 50 12.43 33.66 -8.68
C VAL A 50 11.41 34.76 -8.47
N SER A 51 11.92 35.96 -8.21
CA SER A 51 11.15 37.19 -8.03
C SER A 51 11.44 38.16 -9.16
N ALA A 52 10.39 38.70 -9.74
CA ALA A 52 10.45 39.66 -10.84
C ALA A 52 9.64 40.91 -10.54
N TRP A 53 10.18 42.05 -10.93
CA TRP A 53 9.65 43.37 -10.60
C TRP A 53 9.57 44.22 -11.86
N SER A 54 8.43 44.88 -12.08
CA SER A 54 8.26 45.89 -13.14
C SER A 54 7.44 47.06 -12.59
N GLY A 55 8.11 48.17 -12.31
CA GLY A 55 7.52 49.30 -11.60
C GLY A 55 7.04 48.90 -10.21
N ARG A 56 5.72 49.00 -9.96
CA ARG A 56 5.08 48.58 -8.69
C ARG A 56 4.62 47.12 -8.68
N ALA A 57 4.65 46.44 -9.82
CA ALA A 57 4.25 45.04 -9.90
C ALA A 57 5.42 44.15 -9.44
N HIS A 58 5.13 43.28 -8.47
CA HIS A 58 6.05 42.25 -7.98
C HIS A 58 5.37 40.89 -8.06
N VAL A 59 6.07 39.92 -8.65
CA VAL A 59 5.64 38.53 -8.68
C VAL A 59 6.80 37.62 -8.31
N SER A 60 6.53 36.66 -7.43
CA SER A 60 7.47 35.63 -7.02
C SER A 60 6.89 34.25 -7.32
N ILE A 61 7.75 33.30 -7.69
CA ILE A 61 7.38 31.90 -7.83
C ILE A 61 8.37 31.00 -7.10
N ALA A 62 7.83 30.01 -6.40
CA ALA A 62 8.59 28.97 -5.72
C ALA A 62 7.90 27.61 -5.92
N MET A 63 8.69 26.55 -6.04
CA MET A 63 8.18 25.19 -6.14
C MET A 63 8.90 24.33 -5.11
N ARG A 64 8.12 23.78 -4.16
CA ARG A 64 8.64 22.78 -3.23
C ARG A 64 9.05 21.54 -4.03
N GLN A 65 10.11 20.87 -3.59
CA GLN A 65 10.63 19.65 -4.23
C GLN A 65 11.03 19.83 -5.72
N PHE A 66 11.53 21.02 -6.08
CA PHE A 66 11.91 21.36 -7.46
C PHE A 66 12.94 20.38 -8.04
N TRP A 67 14.07 20.18 -7.36
CA TRP A 67 15.09 19.25 -7.86
C TRP A 67 14.68 17.79 -7.69
N GLN A 68 13.93 17.45 -6.64
CA GLN A 68 13.47 16.10 -6.40
C GLN A 68 12.55 15.62 -7.52
N ASN A 69 11.72 16.50 -8.08
CA ASN A 69 10.81 16.19 -9.20
C ASN A 69 11.42 16.56 -10.56
N PHE A 70 12.75 16.55 -10.72
CA PHE A 70 13.39 16.87 -12.00
C PHE A 70 12.77 16.05 -13.17
N PRO A 71 12.87 16.53 -14.42
CA PRO A 71 13.44 17.81 -14.83
C PRO A 71 12.47 18.98 -14.55
N LYS A 72 13.02 20.15 -14.22
CA LYS A 72 12.25 21.38 -13.96
C LYS A 72 13.02 22.62 -14.43
N CYS A 73 12.31 23.62 -14.96
CA CYS A 73 12.93 24.87 -15.39
C CYS A 73 12.15 26.10 -14.89
N LEU A 74 12.88 27.11 -14.42
CA LEU A 74 12.37 28.46 -14.15
C LEU A 74 13.08 29.46 -15.06
N ALA A 75 12.31 30.32 -15.72
CA ALA A 75 12.84 31.33 -16.62
C ALA A 75 12.12 32.67 -16.49
N TRP A 76 12.85 33.75 -16.70
CA TRP A 76 12.34 35.11 -16.86
C TRP A 76 12.81 35.68 -18.19
N GLU A 77 11.87 35.90 -19.12
CA GLU A 77 12.14 36.41 -20.46
C GLU A 77 10.99 37.31 -20.94
N ARG A 78 11.29 38.48 -21.53
CA ARG A 78 10.30 39.38 -22.15
C ARG A 78 9.09 39.65 -21.23
N ASP A 79 9.37 40.04 -19.98
CA ASP A 79 8.36 40.30 -18.94
C ASP A 79 7.45 39.10 -18.59
N CYS A 80 7.91 37.88 -18.88
CA CYS A 80 7.20 36.64 -18.54
C CYS A 80 8.04 35.79 -17.59
N LEU A 81 7.46 35.51 -16.41
CA LEU A 81 7.94 34.50 -15.47
C LEU A 81 7.33 33.14 -15.83
N ARG A 82 8.17 32.13 -16.11
CA ARG A 82 7.74 30.80 -16.56
C ARG A 82 8.31 29.71 -15.66
N LEU A 83 7.43 28.89 -15.08
CA LEU A 83 7.74 27.58 -14.52
C LEU A 83 7.36 26.50 -15.54
N SER A 84 8.35 25.72 -15.98
CA SER A 84 8.13 24.58 -16.87
C SER A 84 8.22 23.29 -16.07
N LEU A 85 7.07 22.66 -15.85
CA LEU A 85 6.96 21.36 -15.15
C LEU A 85 7.57 20.22 -15.98
N PHE A 86 7.46 20.30 -17.29
CA PHE A 86 8.05 19.39 -18.27
C PHE A 86 8.85 20.22 -19.29
N PRO A 87 10.10 20.59 -18.95
CA PRO A 87 10.89 21.53 -19.75
C PRO A 87 11.30 20.93 -21.11
N ARG A 88 11.37 21.80 -22.13
CA ARG A 88 11.83 21.45 -23.50
C ARG A 88 13.34 21.22 -23.59
N GLN A 89 14.07 21.64 -22.57
CA GLN A 89 15.52 21.44 -22.42
C GLN A 89 15.88 19.98 -22.18
N ALA A 90 14.90 19.15 -21.78
CA ALA A 90 15.09 17.72 -21.60
C ALA A 90 15.55 17.04 -22.91
N ALA A 91 16.43 16.04 -22.78
CA ALA A 91 17.07 15.38 -23.91
C ALA A 91 16.14 14.43 -24.69
N ASP A 92 15.01 14.02 -24.10
CA ASP A 92 14.00 13.15 -24.70
C ASP A 92 12.59 13.64 -24.31
N LEU A 93 11.56 12.98 -24.84
CA LEU A 93 10.17 13.21 -24.50
C LEU A 93 9.87 12.84 -23.04
N HIS A 94 8.88 13.53 -22.47
CA HIS A 94 8.29 13.15 -21.18
C HIS A 94 7.22 12.09 -21.44
N GLU A 95 7.59 10.83 -21.23
CA GLU A 95 6.73 9.69 -21.52
C GLU A 95 5.79 9.39 -20.36
N ILE A 96 4.49 9.37 -20.65
CA ILE A 96 3.45 8.95 -19.71
C ILE A 96 2.98 7.56 -20.12
N GLN A 97 2.92 6.62 -19.19
CA GLN A 97 2.30 5.33 -19.43
C GLN A 97 0.77 5.44 -19.32
N GLY A 98 0.04 4.47 -19.88
CA GLY A 98 -1.42 4.46 -19.80
C GLY A 98 -1.89 4.66 -18.34
N GLY A 99 -2.82 5.59 -18.13
CA GLY A 99 -3.40 5.91 -16.83
C GLY A 99 -2.42 6.40 -15.76
N GLU A 100 -1.18 6.78 -16.09
CA GLU A 100 -0.32 7.56 -15.18
C GLU A 100 -0.81 9.01 -15.13
N GLN A 101 -0.74 9.63 -13.96
CA GLN A 101 -0.88 11.07 -13.80
C GLN A 101 0.28 11.61 -12.95
N LYS A 102 0.42 12.93 -12.90
CA LYS A 102 1.37 13.57 -11.98
C LYS A 102 0.86 14.92 -11.54
N THR A 103 0.91 15.15 -10.24
CA THR A 103 0.59 16.44 -9.66
C THR A 103 1.85 17.18 -9.21
N HIS A 104 1.88 18.49 -9.48
CA HIS A 104 2.93 19.39 -9.01
C HIS A 104 2.32 20.52 -8.18
N ALA A 105 2.98 20.88 -7.07
CA ALA A 105 2.59 22.00 -6.22
C ALA A 105 3.64 23.12 -6.32
N PHE A 106 3.18 24.33 -6.63
CA PHE A 106 4.00 25.54 -6.66
C PHE A 106 3.17 26.72 -6.14
N PHE A 107 3.87 27.76 -5.73
CA PHE A 107 3.30 28.93 -5.07
C PHE A 107 3.68 30.17 -5.85
N ILE A 108 2.74 31.09 -5.98
CA ILE A 108 2.93 32.40 -6.60
C ILE A 108 2.58 33.46 -5.57
N GLY A 109 3.50 34.39 -5.34
CA GLY A 109 3.33 35.56 -4.48
C GLY A 109 3.17 36.81 -5.32
N PHE A 110 2.28 37.72 -4.90
CA PHE A 110 2.09 39.03 -5.51
C PHE A 110 2.33 40.12 -4.48
N GLY A 111 3.13 41.13 -4.84
CA GLY A 111 3.52 42.18 -3.90
C GLY A 111 4.58 41.74 -2.90
N ALA A 112 4.88 42.58 -1.91
CA ALA A 112 5.84 42.23 -0.87
C ALA A 112 5.33 41.05 -0.02
N ASP A 113 6.21 40.09 0.26
CA ASP A 113 5.95 39.04 1.22
C ASP A 113 6.14 39.62 2.63
N ALA A 114 5.12 39.47 3.48
CA ALA A 114 5.15 39.95 4.87
C ALA A 114 5.53 38.85 5.87
N ILE A 115 5.75 37.62 5.39
CA ILE A 115 6.07 36.43 6.21
C ILE A 115 7.59 36.23 6.27
N THR A 116 8.28 36.36 5.14
CA THR A 116 9.73 36.14 5.02
C THR A 116 10.42 37.25 4.22
N ASP A 117 11.68 37.56 4.56
CA ASP A 117 12.49 38.57 3.87
C ASP A 117 12.77 38.21 2.40
N GLU A 118 13.13 36.94 2.13
CA GLU A 118 13.12 36.37 0.78
C GLU A 118 11.67 35.92 0.48
N PRO A 119 10.99 36.47 -0.55
CA PRO A 119 9.61 36.11 -0.84
C PRO A 119 9.43 34.61 -1.06
N LEU A 120 8.41 34.02 -0.45
CA LEU A 120 8.10 32.59 -0.53
C LEU A 120 9.17 31.65 0.05
N ASP A 121 10.12 32.11 0.86
CA ASP A 121 11.13 31.23 1.46
C ASP A 121 10.51 30.13 2.35
N TRP A 122 9.40 30.45 3.02
CA TRP A 122 8.58 29.50 3.78
C TRP A 122 8.10 28.30 2.95
N VAL A 123 8.09 28.36 1.61
CA VAL A 123 7.74 27.21 0.75
C VAL A 123 8.77 26.07 0.85
N ARG A 124 10.03 26.39 1.16
CA ARG A 124 11.10 25.39 1.34
C ARG A 124 10.91 24.56 2.61
N SER A 125 10.34 25.16 3.64
CA SER A 125 10.03 24.52 4.93
C SER A 125 8.69 25.05 5.45
N PRO A 126 7.56 24.54 4.91
CA PRO A 126 6.25 25.06 5.28
C PRO A 126 5.94 24.74 6.74
N LEU A 127 5.26 25.68 7.40
CA LEU A 127 4.76 25.46 8.75
C LEU A 127 3.81 24.26 8.75
N CYS A 128 4.05 23.30 9.64
CA CYS A 128 3.22 22.13 9.84
C CYS A 128 2.57 22.18 11.22
N ALA A 129 1.25 22.04 11.27
CA ALA A 129 0.52 21.83 12.51
C ALA A 129 0.15 20.35 12.63
N TRP A 130 0.33 19.79 13.81
CA TRP A 130 -0.15 18.45 14.17
C TRP A 130 -0.61 18.48 15.62
N VAL A 131 -1.30 17.42 16.03
CA VAL A 131 -1.83 17.31 17.38
C VAL A 131 -0.86 16.55 18.27
N ASP A 132 -0.85 16.87 19.56
CA ASP A 132 -0.08 16.15 20.57
C ASP A 132 -0.27 14.61 20.44
N PRO A 133 0.81 13.82 20.34
CA PRO A 133 0.74 12.37 20.18
C PRO A 133 -0.08 11.65 21.25
N ALA A 134 0.04 12.05 22.53
CA ALA A 134 -0.69 11.40 23.61
C ALA A 134 -2.20 11.67 23.49
N TRP A 135 -2.58 12.91 23.19
CA TRP A 135 -3.97 13.25 22.91
C TRP A 135 -4.52 12.48 21.69
N ALA A 136 -3.79 12.49 20.57
CA ALA A 136 -4.24 11.86 19.33
C ALA A 136 -4.48 10.35 19.51
N CYS A 137 -3.56 9.65 20.16
CA CYS A 137 -3.70 8.23 20.46
C CYS A 137 -4.86 7.95 21.43
N ALA A 138 -5.05 8.80 22.46
CA ALA A 138 -6.13 8.63 23.44
C ALA A 138 -7.54 8.75 22.84
N THR A 139 -7.70 9.44 21.71
CA THR A 139 -9.01 9.54 21.03
C THR A 139 -9.50 8.21 20.45
N GLY A 140 -8.59 7.27 20.13
CA GLY A 140 -8.90 6.06 19.37
C GLY A 140 -9.32 6.30 17.90
N ALA A 141 -9.32 7.56 17.42
CA ALA A 141 -9.79 7.90 16.07
C ALA A 141 -8.92 7.28 14.95
N PHE A 142 -7.66 6.97 15.26
CA PHE A 142 -6.70 6.37 14.34
C PHE A 142 -6.48 4.86 14.59
N GLY A 143 -7.41 4.22 15.31
CA GLY A 143 -7.28 2.83 15.75
C GLY A 143 -6.43 2.70 17.02
N SER A 144 -6.04 1.47 17.35
CA SER A 144 -5.15 1.20 18.48
C SER A 144 -3.71 1.60 18.11
N VAL A 145 -3.30 2.79 18.50
CA VAL A 145 -1.92 3.29 18.38
C VAL A 145 -1.45 3.75 19.76
N LEU A 146 -0.24 3.38 20.14
CA LEU A 146 0.35 3.71 21.45
C LEU A 146 1.38 4.84 21.31
N PRO A 147 1.28 5.94 22.11
CA PRO A 147 2.31 6.97 22.14
C PRO A 147 3.70 6.37 22.39
N LEU A 148 4.71 6.89 21.70
CA LEU A 148 6.06 6.34 21.78
C LEU A 148 6.62 6.40 23.21
N ALA A 149 6.31 7.45 23.95
CA ALA A 149 6.71 7.63 25.35
C ALA A 149 6.18 6.54 26.29
N GLU A 150 5.13 5.81 25.88
CA GLU A 150 4.50 4.75 26.65
C GLU A 150 4.89 3.34 26.18
N ASP A 151 5.71 3.25 25.12
CA ASP A 151 6.21 1.98 24.58
C ASP A 151 7.50 1.55 25.30
N ALA A 152 7.37 0.55 26.16
CA ALA A 152 8.50 -0.03 26.90
C ALA A 152 9.39 -0.96 26.04
N ARG A 153 9.06 -1.20 24.76
CA ARG A 153 9.78 -2.12 23.88
C ARG A 153 10.94 -1.43 23.15
N GLU A 154 11.95 -1.00 23.90
CA GLU A 154 13.10 -0.23 23.38
C GLU A 154 13.76 -0.84 22.13
N ASP A 155 13.92 -2.16 22.10
CA ASP A 155 14.52 -2.88 20.97
C ASP A 155 13.70 -2.72 19.68
N CYS A 156 12.37 -2.78 19.80
CA CYS A 156 11.46 -2.58 18.68
C CYS A 156 11.49 -1.13 18.21
N VAL A 157 11.46 -0.18 19.16
CA VAL A 157 11.56 1.26 18.86
C VAL A 157 12.85 1.56 18.10
N ARG A 158 13.99 1.01 18.54
CA ARG A 158 15.28 1.19 17.87
C ARG A 158 15.30 0.61 16.45
N LEU A 159 14.69 -0.57 16.24
CA LEU A 159 14.55 -1.14 14.90
C LEU A 159 13.68 -0.26 13.99
N ALA A 160 12.54 0.23 14.50
CA ALA A 160 11.65 1.11 13.75
C ALA A 160 12.32 2.43 13.37
N ARG A 161 13.08 3.04 14.30
CA ARG A 161 13.83 4.29 14.08
C ARG A 161 14.86 4.20 12.95
N ALA A 162 15.39 3.00 12.65
CA ALA A 162 16.30 2.80 11.52
C ALA A 162 15.69 3.15 10.14
N ALA A 163 14.36 3.33 10.06
CA ALA A 163 13.68 3.81 8.86
C ALA A 163 13.95 5.31 8.58
N ILE A 164 14.20 6.11 9.60
CA ILE A 164 14.40 7.58 9.50
C ILE A 164 15.74 8.06 10.06
N GLU A 165 16.53 7.15 10.63
CA GLU A 165 17.82 7.44 11.26
C GLU A 165 18.96 6.58 10.69
N GLY A 166 20.13 7.20 10.57
CA GLY A 166 21.35 6.52 10.14
C GLY A 166 21.45 6.31 8.62
N PRO A 167 22.50 5.59 8.19
CA PRO A 167 22.84 5.41 6.78
C PRO A 167 21.86 4.49 6.03
N THR A 168 21.01 3.75 6.74
CA THR A 168 19.99 2.88 6.15
C THR A 168 18.59 3.47 6.20
N ALA A 169 18.43 4.77 6.53
CA ALA A 169 17.13 5.41 6.48
C ALA A 169 16.56 5.42 5.05
N PHE A 170 15.24 5.48 4.90
CA PHE A 170 14.58 5.55 3.59
C PHE A 170 15.09 6.70 2.74
N ALA A 171 15.31 7.88 3.34
CA ALA A 171 15.88 9.04 2.67
C ALA A 171 17.29 8.77 2.11
N ALA A 172 18.14 8.02 2.84
CA ALA A 172 19.47 7.66 2.38
C ALA A 172 19.43 6.60 1.27
N ARG A 173 18.56 5.59 1.40
CA ARG A 173 18.38 4.55 0.37
C ARG A 173 17.88 5.09 -0.97
N ARG A 174 17.09 6.17 -0.94
CA ARG A 174 16.62 6.89 -2.14
C ARG A 174 17.79 7.26 -3.07
N GLU A 175 18.95 7.60 -2.52
CA GLU A 175 20.16 7.97 -3.27
C GLU A 175 20.81 6.79 -4.02
N VAL A 176 20.58 5.54 -3.58
CA VAL A 176 21.25 4.35 -4.13
C VAL A 176 20.84 4.09 -5.57
N VAL A 177 19.53 4.13 -5.84
CA VAL A 177 18.97 3.93 -7.18
C VAL A 177 18.51 5.23 -7.83
N ASP A 178 18.77 6.37 -7.18
CA ASP A 178 18.30 7.69 -7.60
C ASP A 178 16.78 7.71 -7.77
N GLU A 179 16.06 7.31 -6.71
CA GLU A 179 14.58 7.26 -6.63
C GLU A 179 14.00 8.68 -6.50
N TYR A 180 14.32 9.48 -7.50
CA TYR A 180 13.99 10.88 -7.70
C TYR A 180 13.45 11.05 -9.12
N GLY A 181 13.08 12.27 -9.47
CA GLY A 181 12.50 12.63 -10.76
C GLY A 181 10.98 12.58 -10.73
N TRP A 182 10.36 13.18 -11.74
CA TRP A 182 8.91 13.41 -11.77
C TRP A 182 8.08 12.11 -11.65
N ARG A 183 8.62 10.97 -12.10
CA ARG A 183 7.95 9.68 -12.04
C ARG A 183 8.22 8.94 -10.72
N HIS A 184 9.46 8.91 -10.23
CA HIS A 184 9.85 8.01 -9.14
C HIS A 184 9.82 8.67 -7.76
N PHE A 185 9.99 9.99 -7.70
CA PHE A 185 10.08 10.68 -6.42
C PHE A 185 8.81 10.47 -5.58
N GLY A 186 9.04 9.96 -4.39
CA GLY A 186 8.02 9.66 -3.38
C GLY A 186 7.93 8.18 -3.04
N ASP A 187 8.22 7.28 -3.99
CA ASP A 187 8.25 5.84 -3.71
C ASP A 187 9.47 5.44 -2.87
N LEU A 188 9.45 4.18 -2.41
CA LEU A 188 10.55 3.53 -1.70
C LEU A 188 11.29 2.56 -2.62
N TYR A 189 12.61 2.56 -2.51
CA TYR A 189 13.43 1.54 -3.16
C TYR A 189 13.19 0.16 -2.53
N ALA A 190 12.75 -0.82 -3.33
CA ALA A 190 12.56 -2.21 -2.92
C ALA A 190 13.90 -2.98 -2.92
N ASP A 191 14.84 -2.51 -2.11
CA ASP A 191 16.21 -3.02 -1.93
C ASP A 191 16.31 -4.53 -1.63
N HIS A 192 15.31 -5.10 -0.98
CA HIS A 192 15.19 -6.55 -0.72
C HIS A 192 15.10 -7.40 -1.99
N GLU A 193 14.69 -6.84 -3.12
CA GLU A 193 14.73 -7.53 -4.42
C GLU A 193 16.14 -7.51 -5.05
N SER A 194 17.05 -6.71 -4.49
CA SER A 194 18.42 -6.53 -5.00
C SER A 194 19.47 -7.28 -4.17
N VAL A 195 19.09 -8.08 -3.16
CA VAL A 195 20.03 -8.77 -2.25
C VAL A 195 20.98 -9.75 -2.95
N HIS A 196 20.58 -10.26 -4.13
CA HIS A 196 21.40 -11.16 -4.94
C HIS A 196 22.12 -10.44 -6.09
N ALA A 197 21.92 -9.13 -6.24
CA ALA A 197 22.58 -8.33 -7.27
C ALA A 197 23.91 -7.74 -6.76
N PRO A 198 24.90 -7.52 -7.64
CA PRO A 198 26.13 -6.82 -7.28
C PRO A 198 25.87 -5.40 -6.77
N ALA A 199 26.59 -4.97 -5.74
CA ALA A 199 26.42 -3.66 -5.12
C ALA A 199 26.70 -2.49 -6.09
N GLU A 200 27.59 -2.68 -7.06
CA GLU A 200 27.95 -1.69 -8.08
C GLU A 200 26.84 -1.52 -9.13
N ARG A 201 25.91 -2.46 -9.20
CA ARG A 201 24.81 -2.45 -10.16
C ARG A 201 23.54 -2.96 -9.48
N PRO A 202 22.97 -2.18 -8.55
CA PRO A 202 21.74 -2.55 -7.89
C PRO A 202 20.63 -2.77 -8.91
N LEU A 203 19.74 -3.69 -8.56
CA LEU A 203 18.54 -3.97 -9.32
C LEU A 203 17.54 -2.83 -9.07
N ILE A 204 16.97 -2.25 -10.13
CA ILE A 204 15.94 -1.21 -9.98
C ILE A 204 14.62 -1.90 -9.67
N SER A 205 14.09 -1.66 -8.46
CA SER A 205 12.83 -2.22 -7.99
C SER A 205 12.06 -1.19 -7.16
N HIS A 206 10.78 -1.02 -7.47
CA HIS A 206 9.90 -0.04 -6.86
C HIS A 206 8.97 -0.74 -5.86
N TYR A 207 8.69 -0.11 -4.73
CA TYR A 207 7.96 -0.76 -3.64
C TYR A 207 6.44 -0.61 -3.75
N ASN A 208 5.97 0.43 -4.45
CA ASN A 208 4.55 0.69 -4.74
C ASN A 208 3.64 0.50 -3.52
N ASN A 209 4.02 1.10 -2.39
CA ASN A 209 3.30 1.03 -1.12
C ASN A 209 2.95 -0.40 -0.63
N GLN A 210 3.77 -1.41 -0.95
CA GLN A 210 3.55 -2.77 -0.46
C GLN A 210 3.40 -2.79 1.07
N TYR A 211 2.44 -3.57 1.57
CA TYR A 211 2.09 -3.66 2.99
C TYR A 211 1.68 -2.35 3.66
N ASP A 212 1.23 -1.36 2.88
CA ASP A 212 0.73 -0.07 3.32
C ASP A 212 1.76 0.73 4.14
N ALA A 213 2.93 0.95 3.55
CA ALA A 213 3.99 1.79 4.14
C ALA A 213 3.48 3.21 4.50
N VAL A 214 2.54 3.78 3.73
CA VAL A 214 1.87 5.04 4.10
C VAL A 214 1.20 4.92 5.47
N ALA A 215 0.50 3.82 5.77
CA ALA A 215 -0.08 3.58 7.09
C ALA A 215 1.00 3.46 8.18
N GLY A 216 2.09 2.75 7.88
CA GLY A 216 3.25 2.65 8.77
C GLY A 216 3.79 4.04 9.15
N PHE A 217 4.03 4.90 8.17
CA PHE A 217 4.51 6.27 8.41
C PHE A 217 3.50 7.13 9.17
N ALA A 218 2.22 7.06 8.80
CA ALA A 218 1.15 7.77 9.48
C ALA A 218 1.07 7.38 10.97
N CYS A 219 1.10 6.08 11.26
CA CYS A 219 1.06 5.58 12.62
C CYS A 219 2.32 5.99 13.40
N GLN A 220 3.53 5.86 12.85
CA GLN A 220 4.73 6.29 13.58
C GLN A 220 4.72 7.80 13.87
N HIS A 221 4.26 8.63 12.92
CA HIS A 221 4.09 10.07 13.16
C HIS A 221 3.10 10.37 14.30
N LEU A 222 1.98 9.63 14.38
CA LEU A 222 1.02 9.78 15.49
C LEU A 222 1.62 9.44 16.86
N ARG A 223 2.65 8.59 16.91
CA ARG A 223 3.24 8.12 18.16
C ARG A 223 4.19 9.12 18.79
N ASP A 224 4.89 9.91 17.98
CA ASP A 224 5.98 10.78 18.45
C ASP A 224 5.99 12.19 17.86
N GLY A 225 5.18 12.48 16.84
CA GLY A 225 5.15 13.77 16.16
C GLY A 225 6.36 14.08 15.28
N ASP A 226 7.27 13.13 15.05
CA ASP A 226 8.48 13.35 14.26
C ASP A 226 8.11 13.63 12.79
N LEU A 227 8.50 14.82 12.32
CA LEU A 227 8.13 15.31 11.00
C LEU A 227 8.76 14.50 9.86
N ARG A 228 9.84 13.75 10.10
CA ARG A 228 10.46 12.88 9.08
C ARG A 228 9.50 11.77 8.64
N TRP A 229 8.69 11.24 9.56
CA TRP A 229 7.63 10.29 9.21
C TRP A 229 6.55 10.95 8.35
N ARG A 230 6.16 12.17 8.71
CA ARG A 230 5.17 12.94 7.94
C ARG A 230 5.66 13.26 6.53
N GLU A 231 6.93 13.62 6.37
CA GLU A 231 7.53 13.83 5.05
C GLU A 231 7.50 12.56 4.19
N LEU A 232 7.88 11.41 4.77
CA LEU A 232 7.78 10.11 4.06
C LEU A 232 6.34 9.74 3.72
N MET A 233 5.39 10.00 4.63
CA MET A 233 3.96 9.78 4.41
C MET A 233 3.43 10.64 3.27
N ASP A 234 3.65 11.95 3.30
CA ASP A 234 3.18 12.91 2.30
C ASP A 234 3.77 12.58 0.92
N ASP A 235 5.07 12.30 0.86
CA ASP A 235 5.80 11.94 -0.36
C ASP A 235 5.26 10.66 -1.00
N LEU A 236 5.12 9.59 -0.21
CA LEU A 236 4.65 8.30 -0.71
C LEU A 236 3.17 8.35 -1.07
N ALA A 237 2.32 9.01 -0.27
CA ALA A 237 0.90 9.14 -0.58
C ALA A 237 0.68 9.90 -1.90
N ALA A 238 1.45 10.96 -2.17
CA ALA A 238 1.39 11.67 -3.44
C ALA A 238 1.83 10.76 -4.61
N HIS A 239 2.89 9.98 -4.43
CA HIS A 239 3.35 9.03 -5.44
C HIS A 239 2.31 7.96 -5.76
N VAL A 240 1.77 7.29 -4.74
CA VAL A 240 0.76 6.23 -4.90
C VAL A 240 -0.45 6.73 -5.68
N VAL A 241 -0.97 7.90 -5.29
CA VAL A 241 -2.15 8.49 -5.93
C VAL A 241 -1.88 8.86 -7.39
N ASP A 242 -0.69 9.36 -7.71
CA ASP A 242 -0.39 9.83 -9.05
C ASP A 242 0.07 8.69 -10.00
N VAL A 243 0.93 7.80 -9.52
CA VAL A 243 1.72 6.89 -10.35
C VAL A 243 1.26 5.44 -10.22
N ASP A 244 1.09 4.94 -9.00
CA ASP A 244 0.83 3.51 -8.76
C ASP A 244 -0.62 3.10 -9.06
N ILE A 245 -1.59 4.00 -8.84
CA ILE A 245 -3.00 3.76 -9.17
C ILE A 245 -3.22 3.93 -10.68
N TYR A 246 -4.00 3.03 -11.28
CA TYR A 246 -4.27 3.02 -12.71
C TYR A 246 -5.49 3.88 -13.09
N HIS A 247 -5.26 5.14 -13.46
CA HIS A 247 -6.31 6.12 -13.77
C HIS A 247 -6.89 5.97 -15.18
N THR A 248 -7.47 4.79 -15.49
CA THR A 248 -8.20 4.58 -16.74
C THR A 248 -9.52 3.84 -16.55
N GLY A 249 -10.53 4.29 -17.29
CA GLY A 249 -11.81 3.61 -17.43
C GLY A 249 -11.93 2.74 -18.68
N GLU A 250 -10.85 2.54 -19.45
CA GLU A 250 -10.91 1.90 -20.78
C GLU A 250 -10.48 0.42 -20.78
N ASP A 251 -10.11 -0.14 -19.62
CA ASP A 251 -9.62 -1.51 -19.47
C ASP A 251 -10.66 -2.44 -18.80
N ARG A 252 -10.27 -3.69 -18.55
CA ARG A 252 -11.05 -4.69 -17.81
C ARG A 252 -11.30 -4.21 -16.39
N SER A 253 -12.41 -4.65 -15.80
CA SER A 253 -12.80 -4.31 -14.43
C SER A 253 -11.73 -4.69 -13.39
N GLU A 254 -10.94 -5.72 -13.65
CA GLU A 254 -9.84 -6.14 -12.78
C GLU A 254 -8.60 -5.23 -12.86
N TYR A 255 -8.52 -4.33 -13.84
CA TYR A 255 -7.38 -3.44 -14.08
C TYR A 255 -7.74 -1.98 -13.82
N SER A 256 -8.81 -1.48 -14.46
CA SER A 256 -9.23 -0.08 -14.36
C SER A 256 -9.38 0.36 -12.91
N HIS A 257 -8.72 1.46 -12.53
CA HIS A 257 -8.76 2.05 -11.18
C HIS A 257 -8.08 1.22 -10.08
N GLY A 258 -7.34 0.18 -10.45
CA GLY A 258 -6.61 -0.67 -9.50
C GLY A 258 -5.21 -0.16 -9.17
N LEU A 259 -4.69 -0.56 -8.01
CA LEU A 259 -3.32 -0.29 -7.57
C LEU A 259 -2.35 -1.33 -8.15
N PHE A 260 -1.33 -0.88 -8.89
CA PHE A 260 -0.20 -1.74 -9.28
C PHE A 260 0.67 -2.06 -8.06
N TRP A 261 1.18 -3.28 -8.03
CA TRP A 261 2.07 -3.75 -6.96
C TRP A 261 3.54 -3.60 -7.36
N HIS A 262 4.42 -3.77 -6.38
CA HIS A 262 5.88 -3.60 -6.52
C HIS A 262 6.47 -4.32 -7.74
N THR A 263 7.65 -3.90 -8.18
CA THR A 263 8.36 -4.57 -9.29
C THR A 263 8.49 -6.08 -9.04
N ALA A 264 8.30 -6.88 -10.08
CA ALA A 264 8.34 -8.33 -10.03
C ALA A 264 9.62 -8.85 -9.36
N HIS A 265 9.47 -9.93 -8.59
CA HIS A 265 10.53 -10.44 -7.73
C HIS A 265 11.83 -10.72 -8.48
N TYR A 266 12.94 -10.17 -7.97
CA TYR A 266 14.30 -10.33 -8.50
C TYR A 266 14.45 -9.97 -9.99
N VAL A 267 13.59 -9.10 -10.53
CA VAL A 267 13.66 -8.61 -11.91
C VAL A 267 13.75 -7.09 -11.94
N ASP A 268 14.65 -6.57 -12.77
CA ASP A 268 14.79 -5.13 -12.98
C ASP A 268 13.52 -4.53 -13.60
N ALA A 269 13.04 -3.41 -13.04
CA ALA A 269 11.85 -2.71 -13.52
C ALA A 269 11.97 -2.30 -15.00
N GLY A 270 13.17 -1.94 -15.45
CA GLY A 270 13.42 -1.48 -16.81
C GLY A 270 12.36 -0.50 -17.31
N ARG A 271 11.71 -0.82 -18.43
CA ARG A 271 10.71 0.05 -19.06
C ARG A 271 9.31 -0.04 -18.45
N SER A 272 9.03 -0.99 -17.56
CA SER A 272 7.72 -1.05 -16.90
C SER A 272 7.59 -0.01 -15.79
N THR A 273 8.70 0.55 -15.31
CA THR A 273 8.72 1.49 -14.18
C THR A 273 7.87 0.91 -13.03
N HIS A 274 6.81 1.59 -12.63
CA HIS A 274 5.91 1.23 -11.53
C HIS A 274 4.76 0.28 -11.94
N ARG A 275 4.85 -0.42 -13.08
CA ARG A 275 3.81 -1.36 -13.57
C ARG A 275 4.10 -2.83 -13.33
N THR A 276 4.83 -3.13 -12.26
CA THR A 276 5.17 -4.49 -11.79
C THR A 276 6.07 -5.30 -12.73
N TYR A 277 5.63 -5.60 -13.96
CA TYR A 277 6.27 -6.57 -14.85
C TYR A 277 6.96 -5.92 -16.04
N ALA A 278 8.29 -5.96 -16.05
CA ALA A 278 9.07 -5.62 -17.23
C ALA A 278 8.81 -6.62 -18.36
N ARG A 279 8.90 -6.16 -19.62
CA ARG A 279 8.78 -7.03 -20.80
C ARG A 279 9.83 -8.16 -20.83
N SER A 280 10.97 -7.96 -20.19
CA SER A 280 12.03 -8.96 -20.04
C SER A 280 11.76 -10.00 -18.95
N SER A 281 10.71 -9.82 -18.14
CA SER A 281 10.32 -10.84 -17.16
C SER A 281 9.75 -12.07 -17.87
N ALA A 282 10.04 -13.26 -17.33
CA ALA A 282 9.48 -14.51 -17.84
C ALA A 282 7.97 -14.65 -17.58
N ALA A 283 7.42 -13.80 -16.69
CA ALA A 283 5.99 -13.69 -16.46
C ALA A 283 5.33 -12.93 -17.62
N GLY A 284 4.30 -13.52 -18.24
CA GLY A 284 3.58 -12.99 -19.42
C GLY A 284 2.74 -11.73 -19.18
N GLY A 285 3.25 -10.78 -18.40
CA GLY A 285 2.58 -9.55 -17.97
C GLY A 285 1.85 -9.70 -16.62
N GLY A 286 1.45 -8.56 -16.06
CA GLY A 286 0.55 -8.50 -14.91
C GLY A 286 -0.07 -7.13 -14.75
N GLY A 287 -0.64 -6.86 -13.58
CA GLY A 287 -1.37 -5.62 -13.33
C GLY A 287 -1.85 -5.51 -11.90
N PRO A 288 -2.80 -4.60 -11.65
CA PRO A 288 -3.39 -4.44 -10.34
C PRO A 288 -3.93 -5.73 -9.75
N SER A 289 -3.84 -5.87 -8.44
CA SER A 289 -4.29 -7.06 -7.73
C SER A 289 -4.92 -6.72 -6.40
N ALA A 290 -6.10 -7.29 -6.12
CA ALA A 290 -6.77 -7.16 -4.82
C ALA A 290 -5.84 -7.59 -3.67
N GLU A 291 -4.91 -8.53 -3.93
CA GLU A 291 -3.90 -8.97 -2.97
C GLU A 291 -2.90 -7.88 -2.55
N HIS A 292 -2.92 -6.73 -3.22
CA HIS A 292 -2.04 -5.60 -2.98
C HIS A 292 -2.82 -4.26 -2.88
N ASN A 293 -4.12 -4.29 -2.57
CA ASN A 293 -4.93 -3.08 -2.46
C ASN A 293 -4.83 -2.42 -1.07
N TYR A 294 -3.89 -1.49 -0.91
CA TYR A 294 -3.59 -0.83 0.37
C TYR A 294 -4.27 0.54 0.46
N THR A 295 -5.17 0.71 1.44
CA THR A 295 -6.07 1.87 1.54
C THR A 295 -6.03 2.58 2.90
N THR A 296 -5.53 1.93 3.95
CA THR A 296 -5.57 2.49 5.31
C THR A 296 -4.67 3.71 5.40
N GLY A 297 -3.47 3.66 4.82
CA GLY A 297 -2.53 4.77 4.83
C GLY A 297 -3.08 6.03 4.16
N LEU A 298 -3.75 5.89 3.02
CA LEU A 298 -4.37 7.01 2.32
C LEU A 298 -5.55 7.62 3.11
N MET A 299 -6.33 6.80 3.82
CA MET A 299 -7.37 7.29 4.73
C MET A 299 -6.77 8.06 5.91
N LEU A 300 -5.73 7.51 6.55
CA LEU A 300 -5.03 8.17 7.66
C LEU A 300 -4.41 9.49 7.20
N HIS A 301 -3.80 9.51 6.01
CA HIS A 301 -3.26 10.72 5.41
C HIS A 301 -4.36 11.78 5.19
N TRP A 302 -5.57 11.41 4.73
CA TRP A 302 -6.70 12.33 4.67
C TRP A 302 -7.07 12.89 6.05
N PHE A 303 -7.18 12.05 7.08
CA PHE A 303 -7.53 12.51 8.43
C PHE A 303 -6.49 13.47 9.02
N MET A 304 -5.21 13.28 8.72
CA MET A 304 -4.13 14.13 9.24
C MET A 304 -3.90 15.42 8.45
N THR A 305 -4.18 15.41 7.13
CA THR A 305 -3.75 16.49 6.23
C THR A 305 -4.90 17.21 5.52
N GLY A 306 -6.09 16.61 5.46
CA GLY A 306 -7.16 17.09 4.61
C GLY A 306 -6.88 16.92 3.10
N SER A 307 -5.98 16.01 2.70
CA SER A 307 -5.70 15.71 1.29
C SER A 307 -6.88 15.03 0.59
N ARG A 308 -7.70 15.82 -0.13
CA ARG A 308 -8.85 15.29 -0.89
C ARG A 308 -8.44 14.20 -1.88
N ARG A 309 -7.25 14.32 -2.49
CA ARG A 309 -6.70 13.31 -3.41
C ARG A 309 -6.54 11.95 -2.75
N SER A 310 -6.07 11.91 -1.50
CA SER A 310 -5.94 10.64 -0.76
C SER A 310 -7.30 10.06 -0.38
N ARG A 311 -8.25 10.90 0.03
CA ARG A 311 -9.64 10.48 0.25
C ARG A 311 -10.25 9.88 -1.01
N ASP A 312 -10.14 10.59 -2.13
CA ASP A 312 -10.76 10.19 -3.40
C ASP A 312 -10.10 8.91 -3.95
N ALA A 313 -8.79 8.74 -3.77
CA ALA A 313 -8.08 7.50 -4.11
C ALA A 313 -8.57 6.29 -3.31
N VAL A 314 -8.88 6.44 -2.02
CA VAL A 314 -9.49 5.33 -1.24
C VAL A 314 -10.85 4.95 -1.81
N LEU A 315 -11.67 5.95 -2.18
CA LEU A 315 -12.99 5.70 -2.76
C LEU A 315 -12.90 5.08 -4.15
N GLU A 316 -11.91 5.46 -4.95
CA GLU A 316 -11.61 4.87 -6.24
C GLU A 316 -11.21 3.40 -6.10
N LEU A 317 -10.28 3.07 -5.20
CA LEU A 317 -9.84 1.70 -4.94
C LEU A 317 -10.96 0.82 -4.35
N ALA A 318 -11.84 1.39 -3.52
CA ALA A 318 -13.04 0.72 -3.05
C ALA A 318 -14.05 0.50 -4.21
N GLY A 319 -14.24 1.50 -5.05
CA GLY A 319 -15.05 1.40 -6.27
C GLY A 319 -14.53 0.30 -7.21
N TRP A 320 -13.22 0.20 -7.38
CA TRP A 320 -12.56 -0.86 -8.15
C TRP A 320 -12.88 -2.25 -7.60
N VAL A 321 -12.84 -2.44 -6.27
CA VAL A 321 -13.22 -3.71 -5.61
C VAL A 321 -14.65 -4.13 -5.96
N LEU A 322 -15.60 -3.19 -5.94
CA LEU A 322 -16.98 -3.46 -6.32
C LEU A 322 -17.11 -3.79 -7.81
N GLN A 323 -16.45 -3.00 -8.67
CA GLN A 323 -16.49 -3.20 -10.12
C GLN A 323 -15.89 -4.54 -10.56
N MET A 324 -14.75 -4.94 -9.99
CA MET A 324 -14.14 -6.23 -10.31
C MET A 324 -14.99 -7.39 -9.82
N GLU A 325 -15.67 -7.25 -8.68
CA GLU A 325 -16.58 -8.27 -8.14
C GLU A 325 -17.85 -8.42 -8.96
N GLU A 326 -18.41 -7.31 -9.45
CA GLU A 326 -19.55 -7.31 -10.36
C GLU A 326 -19.18 -7.86 -11.75
N GLY A 327 -17.91 -7.74 -12.15
CA GLY A 327 -17.43 -8.26 -13.44
C GLY A 327 -18.12 -7.61 -14.63
N GLY A 328 -18.57 -6.36 -14.48
CA GLY A 328 -19.43 -5.66 -15.43
C GLY A 328 -18.85 -5.56 -16.84
N ARG A 329 -17.52 -5.57 -17.00
CA ARG A 329 -16.84 -5.53 -18.32
C ARG A 329 -16.34 -6.90 -18.81
N ALA A 330 -16.55 -7.97 -18.04
CA ALA A 330 -16.13 -9.30 -18.46
C ALA A 330 -17.08 -9.87 -19.53
N ILE A 331 -16.51 -10.48 -20.58
CA ILE A 331 -17.28 -11.18 -21.64
C ILE A 331 -18.22 -12.25 -21.04
N LEU A 332 -17.82 -12.85 -19.91
CA LEU A 332 -18.59 -13.86 -19.20
C LEU A 332 -19.95 -13.37 -18.68
N ARG A 333 -20.18 -12.06 -18.59
CA ARG A 333 -21.47 -11.47 -18.16
C ARG A 333 -22.65 -11.93 -19.00
N TRP A 334 -22.41 -12.26 -20.28
CA TRP A 334 -23.45 -12.74 -21.21
C TRP A 334 -23.81 -14.22 -21.00
N ILE A 335 -22.99 -14.99 -20.29
CA ILE A 335 -23.16 -16.44 -20.08
C ILE A 335 -23.62 -16.74 -18.65
N ALA A 336 -23.05 -16.05 -17.66
CA ALA A 336 -23.37 -16.23 -16.26
C ALA A 336 -23.45 -14.88 -15.53
N ARG A 337 -24.39 -14.78 -14.59
CA ARG A 337 -24.54 -13.60 -13.74
C ARG A 337 -23.38 -13.48 -12.72
N PRO A 338 -23.08 -12.26 -12.25
CA PRO A 338 -22.16 -12.01 -11.13
C PRO A 338 -22.55 -12.80 -9.88
N PRO A 339 -21.68 -12.90 -8.86
CA PRO A 339 -20.36 -12.28 -8.74
C PRO A 339 -19.22 -13.02 -9.46
N SER A 340 -18.18 -12.29 -9.86
CA SER A 340 -16.95 -12.81 -10.48
C SER A 340 -16.08 -13.58 -9.48
N GLY A 341 -15.98 -13.08 -8.25
CA GLY A 341 -15.05 -13.57 -7.23
C GLY A 341 -13.68 -12.90 -7.24
N ALA A 342 -13.40 -11.99 -8.18
CA ALA A 342 -12.08 -11.37 -8.35
C ALA A 342 -11.60 -10.62 -7.10
N ALA A 343 -12.51 -10.01 -6.34
CA ALA A 343 -12.21 -9.29 -5.11
C ALA A 343 -11.80 -10.21 -3.93
N THR A 344 -12.05 -11.51 -4.01
CA THR A 344 -11.89 -12.43 -2.85
C THR A 344 -10.95 -13.59 -3.14
N ARG A 345 -10.41 -13.70 -4.35
CA ARG A 345 -9.44 -14.75 -4.68
C ARG A 345 -8.08 -14.44 -4.06
N THR A 346 -7.35 -15.47 -3.63
CA THR A 346 -5.96 -15.35 -3.17
C THR A 346 -5.14 -16.50 -3.74
N VAL A 347 -3.99 -16.22 -4.36
CA VAL A 347 -3.06 -17.17 -5.03
C VAL A 347 -3.66 -17.89 -6.24
N SER A 348 -4.88 -18.40 -6.14
CA SER A 348 -5.58 -19.14 -7.19
C SER A 348 -6.98 -18.58 -7.42
N PRO A 349 -7.48 -18.56 -8.67
CA PRO A 349 -8.87 -18.21 -8.98
C PRO A 349 -9.93 -19.09 -8.31
N LEU A 350 -9.55 -20.23 -7.73
CA LEU A 350 -10.47 -21.15 -7.07
C LEU A 350 -10.50 -20.99 -5.54
N TYR A 351 -9.52 -20.32 -4.95
CA TYR A 351 -9.45 -20.17 -3.51
C TYR A 351 -10.07 -18.86 -3.07
N HIS A 352 -11.21 -18.96 -2.39
CA HIS A 352 -11.94 -17.84 -1.79
C HIS A 352 -12.01 -17.97 -0.27
N GLY A 353 -10.99 -18.57 0.37
CA GLY A 353 -10.86 -18.62 1.82
C GLY A 353 -10.22 -17.36 2.41
N PRO A 354 -9.85 -17.35 3.70
CA PRO A 354 -9.14 -16.23 4.30
C PRO A 354 -7.75 -16.09 3.66
N GLY A 355 -7.45 -14.90 3.14
CA GLY A 355 -6.19 -14.57 2.47
C GLY A 355 -6.15 -13.08 2.12
N ARG A 356 -4.97 -12.56 1.74
CA ARG A 356 -4.78 -11.11 1.51
C ARG A 356 -5.68 -10.50 0.43
N GLY A 357 -6.09 -11.25 -0.60
CA GLY A 357 -6.98 -10.72 -1.63
C GLY A 357 -8.34 -10.33 -1.06
N ALA A 358 -8.94 -11.22 -0.27
CA ALA A 358 -10.16 -10.92 0.45
C ALA A 358 -9.93 -9.91 1.60
N GLY A 359 -8.83 -10.05 2.34
CA GLY A 359 -8.50 -9.17 3.46
C GLY A 359 -8.37 -7.70 3.06
N ASN A 360 -7.62 -7.41 1.99
CA ASN A 360 -7.45 -6.06 1.47
C ASN A 360 -8.73 -5.50 0.83
N SER A 361 -9.53 -6.33 0.16
CA SER A 361 -10.84 -5.92 -0.35
C SER A 361 -11.80 -5.55 0.77
N ILE A 362 -11.85 -6.35 1.85
CA ILE A 362 -12.61 -6.01 3.07
C ILE A 362 -12.06 -4.70 3.65
N ASN A 363 -10.74 -4.57 3.80
CA ASN A 363 -10.14 -3.36 4.32
C ASN A 363 -10.53 -2.10 3.53
N ALA A 364 -10.46 -2.15 2.20
CA ALA A 364 -10.88 -1.04 1.33
C ALA A 364 -12.34 -0.65 1.52
N MET A 365 -13.23 -1.64 1.71
CA MET A 365 -14.64 -1.37 2.05
C MET A 365 -14.78 -0.70 3.42
N LEU A 366 -14.05 -1.15 4.44
CA LEU A 366 -14.11 -0.57 5.78
C LEU A 366 -13.55 0.87 5.80
N ASP A 367 -12.49 1.15 5.04
CA ASP A 367 -11.92 2.49 4.91
C ASP A 367 -12.87 3.44 4.17
N ALA A 368 -13.46 2.99 3.06
CA ALA A 368 -14.48 3.76 2.36
C ALA A 368 -15.70 4.03 3.24
N PHE A 369 -16.12 3.06 4.06
CA PHE A 369 -17.17 3.26 5.05
C PHE A 369 -16.79 4.32 6.10
N ARG A 370 -15.57 4.28 6.67
CA ARG A 370 -15.11 5.30 7.62
C ARG A 370 -15.07 6.71 7.00
N LEU A 371 -14.78 6.82 5.70
CA LEU A 371 -14.74 8.10 4.99
C LEU A 371 -16.12 8.67 4.61
N THR A 372 -17.14 7.83 4.48
CA THR A 372 -18.43 8.23 3.85
C THR A 372 -19.65 7.95 4.71
N GLY A 373 -19.60 6.98 5.61
CA GLY A 373 -20.75 6.43 6.33
C GLY A 373 -21.72 5.63 5.45
N GLU A 374 -21.41 5.37 4.17
CA GLU A 374 -22.33 4.70 3.26
C GLU A 374 -22.43 3.19 3.54
N ALA A 375 -23.63 2.73 3.90
CA ALA A 375 -23.90 1.34 4.29
C ALA A 375 -23.48 0.29 3.24
N ARG A 376 -23.54 0.63 1.94
CA ARG A 376 -23.15 -0.27 0.84
C ARG A 376 -21.76 -0.86 1.00
N TYR A 377 -20.82 -0.11 1.58
CA TYR A 377 -19.45 -0.56 1.76
C TYR A 377 -19.37 -1.59 2.90
N LEU A 378 -20.05 -1.32 4.02
CA LEU A 378 -20.13 -2.25 5.14
C LEU A 378 -20.85 -3.55 4.74
N GLU A 379 -21.94 -3.46 3.99
CA GLU A 379 -22.67 -4.61 3.43
C GLU A 379 -21.80 -5.45 2.48
N ALA A 380 -20.98 -4.79 1.65
CA ALA A 380 -20.03 -5.48 0.78
C ALA A 380 -18.93 -6.20 1.58
N ALA A 381 -18.37 -5.55 2.61
CA ALA A 381 -17.41 -6.16 3.52
C ALA A 381 -17.99 -7.43 4.18
N GLU A 382 -19.21 -7.35 4.73
CA GLU A 382 -19.89 -8.49 5.33
C GLU A 382 -20.15 -9.64 4.34
N ARG A 383 -20.49 -9.32 3.09
CA ARG A 383 -20.65 -10.33 2.04
C ARG A 383 -19.32 -11.04 1.73
N PHE A 384 -18.21 -10.32 1.73
CA PHE A 384 -16.88 -10.92 1.54
C PHE A 384 -16.45 -11.75 2.76
N ILE A 385 -16.72 -11.27 3.98
CA ILE A 385 -16.47 -12.03 5.22
C ILE A 385 -17.20 -13.38 5.16
N ARG A 386 -18.52 -13.38 4.93
CA ARG A 386 -19.35 -14.62 4.86
C ARG A 386 -18.90 -15.60 3.77
N ARG A 387 -18.25 -15.12 2.72
CA ARG A 387 -17.70 -15.95 1.65
C ARG A 387 -16.45 -16.69 2.10
N CYS A 388 -15.61 -16.01 2.88
CA CYS A 388 -14.22 -16.40 3.07
C CYS A 388 -13.98 -17.17 4.36
N ILE A 389 -14.74 -16.90 5.42
CA ILE A 389 -14.54 -17.49 6.74
C ILE A 389 -15.87 -17.87 7.36
N HIS A 390 -15.91 -18.95 8.15
CA HIS A 390 -17.09 -19.37 8.89
C HIS A 390 -16.69 -19.99 10.25
N PRO A 391 -17.49 -19.85 11.33
CA PRO A 391 -17.14 -20.40 12.65
C PRO A 391 -16.99 -21.93 12.69
N ARG A 392 -17.70 -22.63 11.79
CA ARG A 392 -17.64 -24.10 11.60
C ARG A 392 -16.78 -24.55 10.42
N ASP A 393 -15.81 -23.73 10.00
CA ASP A 393 -14.87 -24.16 8.97
C ASP A 393 -14.07 -25.39 9.42
N ASP A 394 -13.82 -26.32 8.49
CA ASP A 394 -12.73 -27.28 8.66
C ASP A 394 -11.42 -26.55 8.39
N ILE A 395 -10.85 -25.97 9.45
CA ILE A 395 -9.64 -25.14 9.37
C ILE A 395 -8.42 -25.99 8.95
N ALA A 396 -8.36 -27.25 9.39
CA ALA A 396 -7.29 -28.17 9.03
C ALA A 396 -7.28 -28.44 7.52
N ALA A 397 -8.45 -28.65 6.90
CA ALA A 397 -8.57 -28.84 5.46
C ALA A 397 -8.16 -27.62 4.61
N ARG A 398 -8.01 -26.43 5.22
CA ARG A 398 -7.55 -25.22 4.52
C ARG A 398 -6.03 -25.16 4.31
N ALA A 399 -5.28 -26.07 4.96
CA ALA A 399 -3.83 -26.18 4.86
C ALA A 399 -3.09 -24.87 5.19
N LEU A 400 -3.49 -24.17 6.26
CA LEU A 400 -2.95 -22.84 6.58
C LEU A 400 -1.45 -22.82 6.92
N LEU A 401 -0.86 -23.98 7.26
CA LEU A 401 0.58 -24.12 7.51
C LEU A 401 1.42 -24.21 6.22
N ASP A 402 0.80 -24.27 5.03
CA ASP A 402 1.48 -24.02 3.75
C ASP A 402 1.85 -22.53 3.70
N ALA A 403 3.02 -22.20 4.27
CA ALA A 403 3.46 -20.82 4.46
C ALA A 403 3.43 -20.05 3.14
N GLU A 404 3.98 -20.60 2.05
CA GLU A 404 4.04 -19.92 0.74
C GLU A 404 2.67 -19.53 0.20
N ARG A 405 1.69 -20.44 0.26
CA ARG A 405 0.38 -20.21 -0.37
C ARG A 405 -0.66 -19.62 0.58
N ARG A 406 -0.48 -19.79 1.89
CA ARG A 406 -1.54 -19.51 2.88
C ARG A 406 -1.16 -18.51 3.95
N TRP A 407 0.10 -18.11 4.15
CA TRP A 407 0.51 -17.18 5.21
C TRP A 407 -0.39 -15.95 5.40
N SER A 408 -0.92 -15.45 4.29
CA SER A 408 -1.70 -14.21 4.22
C SER A 408 -3.12 -14.32 4.79
N TYR A 409 -3.53 -15.48 5.32
CA TYR A 409 -4.79 -15.59 6.08
C TYR A 409 -4.77 -14.68 7.32
N THR A 410 -3.59 -14.39 7.88
CA THR A 410 -3.41 -13.43 8.97
C THR A 410 -3.82 -12.01 8.56
N VAL A 411 -3.53 -11.58 7.33
CA VAL A 411 -3.97 -10.28 6.78
C VAL A 411 -5.50 -10.19 6.76
N PHE A 412 -6.18 -11.29 6.41
CA PHE A 412 -7.64 -11.35 6.46
C PHE A 412 -8.16 -11.23 7.89
N LEU A 413 -7.54 -11.92 8.85
CA LEU A 413 -7.96 -11.86 10.25
C LEU A 413 -7.74 -10.47 10.88
N GLN A 414 -6.70 -9.74 10.47
CA GLN A 414 -6.52 -8.33 10.86
C GLN A 414 -7.66 -7.44 10.33
N ALA A 415 -8.05 -7.62 9.05
CA ALA A 415 -9.21 -6.92 8.48
C ALA A 415 -10.53 -7.29 9.18
N LEU A 416 -10.69 -8.55 9.60
CA LEU A 416 -11.83 -9.00 10.39
C LEU A 416 -11.86 -8.33 11.78
N GLY A 417 -10.71 -8.18 12.43
CA GLY A 417 -10.57 -7.41 13.67
C GLY A 417 -11.00 -5.95 13.51
N LYS A 418 -10.56 -5.29 12.43
CA LYS A 418 -10.98 -3.92 12.09
C LYS A 418 -12.49 -3.80 11.88
N TYR A 419 -13.12 -4.79 11.22
CA TYR A 419 -14.58 -4.84 11.09
C TYR A 419 -15.26 -4.92 12.46
N LEU A 420 -14.78 -5.79 13.35
CA LEU A 420 -15.32 -5.93 14.70
C LEU A 420 -15.16 -4.62 15.51
N ASP A 421 -14.03 -3.93 15.37
CA ASP A 421 -13.80 -2.64 16.03
C ASP A 421 -14.81 -1.59 15.57
N ILE A 422 -15.06 -1.49 14.25
CA ILE A 422 -16.07 -0.59 13.68
C ILE A 422 -17.48 -0.90 14.22
N LYS A 423 -17.86 -2.17 14.26
CA LYS A 423 -19.18 -2.59 14.79
C LYS A 423 -19.29 -2.27 16.29
N ARG A 424 -18.22 -2.52 17.07
CA ARG A 424 -18.16 -2.20 18.51
C ARG A 424 -18.27 -0.70 18.77
N GLU A 425 -17.53 0.13 18.04
CA GLU A 425 -17.61 1.60 18.11
C GLU A 425 -19.03 2.12 17.88
N ARG A 426 -19.79 1.45 17.00
CA ARG A 426 -21.18 1.78 16.67
C ARG A 426 -22.21 1.16 17.61
N GLY A 427 -21.78 0.37 18.60
CA GLY A 427 -22.66 -0.38 19.49
C GLY A 427 -23.42 -1.52 18.80
N GLU A 428 -23.01 -1.94 17.59
CA GLU A 428 -23.69 -2.95 16.80
C GLU A 428 -23.22 -4.37 17.19
N ARG A 429 -24.02 -5.07 18.00
CA ARG A 429 -23.79 -6.46 18.44
C ARG A 429 -24.71 -7.46 17.75
N ASP A 430 -25.02 -7.20 16.48
CA ASP A 430 -25.94 -7.99 15.67
C ASP A 430 -25.41 -9.40 15.30
N ARG A 431 -26.21 -10.14 14.51
CA ARG A 431 -25.86 -11.48 14.05
C ARG A 431 -24.53 -11.52 13.30
N MET A 432 -24.22 -10.51 12.48
CA MET A 432 -22.98 -10.48 11.71
C MET A 432 -21.76 -10.14 12.55
N TYR A 433 -21.92 -9.28 13.55
CA TYR A 433 -20.90 -9.06 14.58
C TYR A 433 -20.56 -10.38 15.29
N ARG A 434 -21.58 -11.12 15.76
CA ARG A 434 -21.40 -12.41 16.44
C ARG A 434 -20.78 -13.47 15.54
N TYR A 435 -21.22 -13.55 14.28
CA TYR A 435 -20.61 -14.42 13.26
C TYR A 435 -19.11 -14.16 13.10
N ALA A 436 -18.73 -12.91 12.87
CA ALA A 436 -17.34 -12.50 12.68
C ALA A 436 -16.49 -12.77 13.92
N ARG A 437 -17.01 -12.47 15.12
CA ARG A 437 -16.34 -12.76 16.39
C ARG A 437 -16.09 -14.26 16.55
N CYS A 438 -17.11 -15.10 16.38
CA CYS A 438 -16.96 -16.55 16.49
C CYS A 438 -15.99 -17.12 15.43
N SER A 439 -15.98 -16.58 14.21
CA SER A 439 -14.99 -16.95 13.18
C SER A 439 -13.56 -16.58 13.58
N LEU A 440 -13.34 -15.36 14.08
CA LEU A 440 -12.01 -14.92 14.55
C LEU A 440 -11.51 -15.84 15.67
N LEU A 441 -12.34 -16.11 16.68
CA LEU A 441 -11.97 -16.93 17.83
C LEU A 441 -11.70 -18.39 17.45
N ALA A 442 -12.52 -18.99 16.57
CA ALA A 442 -12.28 -20.36 16.09
C ALA A 442 -10.92 -20.49 15.38
N TYR A 443 -10.55 -19.48 14.58
CA TYR A 443 -9.24 -19.44 13.93
C TYR A 443 -8.11 -19.17 14.92
N ALA A 444 -8.30 -18.27 15.88
CA ALA A 444 -7.31 -18.00 16.92
C ALA A 444 -7.05 -19.24 17.81
N ASP A 445 -8.09 -20.02 18.14
CA ASP A 445 -7.95 -21.29 18.86
C ASP A 445 -7.14 -22.30 18.06
N TRP A 446 -7.45 -22.45 16.78
CA TRP A 446 -6.67 -23.31 15.89
C TRP A 446 -5.21 -22.82 15.79
N MET A 447 -4.98 -21.52 15.61
CA MET A 447 -3.65 -20.93 15.56
C MET A 447 -2.88 -21.17 16.86
N ALA A 448 -3.50 -21.01 18.03
CA ALA A 448 -2.86 -21.23 19.31
C ALA A 448 -2.29 -22.65 19.42
N ALA A 449 -3.01 -23.64 18.90
CA ALA A 449 -2.62 -25.05 18.93
C ALA A 449 -1.65 -25.48 17.81
N HIS A 450 -1.62 -24.79 16.65
CA HIS A 450 -0.91 -25.30 15.46
C HIS A 450 0.13 -24.33 14.87
N GLU A 451 0.00 -23.02 15.09
CA GLU A 451 0.94 -22.05 14.52
C GLU A 451 2.32 -22.11 15.19
N ARG A 452 3.33 -21.81 14.39
CA ARG A 452 4.75 -21.84 14.75
C ARG A 452 5.48 -20.75 13.99
N ALA A 453 6.67 -20.37 14.45
CA ALA A 453 7.43 -19.38 13.70
C ALA A 453 7.90 -19.98 12.36
N TYR A 454 7.79 -19.22 11.27
CA TYR A 454 8.12 -19.63 9.91
C TYR A 454 9.58 -20.08 9.81
N LEU A 455 10.49 -19.34 10.44
CA LEU A 455 11.93 -19.63 10.40
C LEU A 455 12.37 -20.81 11.28
N ASP A 456 11.45 -21.45 12.02
CA ASP A 456 11.72 -22.77 12.61
C ASP A 456 11.63 -23.90 11.57
N HIS A 457 11.05 -23.61 10.39
CA HIS A 457 10.90 -24.54 9.27
C HIS A 457 11.33 -23.87 7.94
N PRO A 458 12.59 -23.41 7.81
CA PRO A 458 13.05 -22.71 6.63
C PRO A 458 13.00 -23.56 5.35
N GLU A 459 13.01 -24.89 5.47
CA GLU A 459 12.87 -25.84 4.36
C GLU A 459 11.51 -25.77 3.66
N ALA A 460 10.50 -25.20 4.31
CA ALA A 460 9.17 -24.99 3.76
C ALA A 460 9.02 -23.67 2.99
N LEU A 461 10.08 -22.85 2.94
CA LEU A 461 10.08 -21.52 2.36
C LEU A 461 10.93 -21.48 1.09
N GLU A 462 10.44 -20.80 0.06
CA GLU A 462 11.20 -20.53 -1.16
C GLU A 462 12.38 -19.60 -0.83
N PHE A 463 12.13 -18.57 -0.01
CA PHE A 463 13.14 -17.61 0.44
C PHE A 463 13.04 -17.39 1.96
N PRO A 464 13.85 -18.09 2.78
CA PRO A 464 13.82 -17.96 4.25
C PRO A 464 14.53 -16.68 4.72
N THR A 465 13.94 -15.51 4.42
CA THR A 465 14.48 -14.19 4.76
C THR A 465 13.87 -13.63 6.05
N GLU A 466 14.44 -12.54 6.54
CA GLU A 466 13.93 -11.77 7.69
C GLU A 466 12.54 -11.15 7.45
N THR A 467 12.05 -11.13 6.20
CA THR A 467 10.64 -10.85 5.91
C THR A 467 9.72 -11.80 6.67
N TRP A 468 10.06 -13.09 6.73
CA TRP A 468 9.25 -14.08 7.47
C TRP A 468 9.28 -13.83 8.97
N ALA A 469 10.42 -13.41 9.53
CA ALA A 469 10.49 -12.95 10.92
C ALA A 469 9.55 -11.76 11.16
N ALA A 470 9.53 -10.77 10.25
CA ALA A 470 8.63 -9.63 10.36
C ALA A 470 7.14 -10.02 10.22
N GLN A 471 6.80 -11.03 9.40
CA GLN A 471 5.43 -11.52 9.24
C GLN A 471 4.85 -12.14 10.51
N GLU A 472 5.69 -12.60 11.45
CA GLU A 472 5.21 -13.07 12.77
C GLU A 472 4.45 -11.98 13.53
N LEU A 473 4.76 -10.69 13.28
CA LEU A 473 4.01 -9.58 13.88
C LEU A 473 2.53 -9.58 13.51
N ARG A 474 2.16 -10.11 12.34
CA ARG A 474 0.74 -10.27 11.97
C ARG A 474 0.07 -11.36 12.79
N LYS A 475 0.77 -12.45 13.13
CA LYS A 475 0.24 -13.47 14.05
C LYS A 475 0.07 -12.88 15.45
N ALA A 476 1.06 -12.12 15.92
CA ALA A 476 0.95 -11.39 17.18
C ALA A 476 -0.29 -10.47 17.19
N ASP A 477 -0.48 -9.65 16.16
CA ASP A 477 -1.63 -8.75 16.08
C ASP A 477 -2.97 -9.51 16.02
N VAL A 478 -3.05 -10.63 15.30
CA VAL A 478 -4.26 -11.48 15.30
C VAL A 478 -4.57 -12.00 16.71
N PHE A 479 -3.57 -12.46 17.47
CA PHE A 479 -3.78 -12.89 18.86
C PHE A 479 -4.15 -11.73 19.78
N ARG A 480 -3.57 -10.54 19.60
CA ARG A 480 -3.99 -9.31 20.31
C ARG A 480 -5.47 -9.01 20.04
N LEU A 481 -5.90 -9.06 18.78
CA LEU A 481 -7.30 -8.90 18.40
C LEU A 481 -8.19 -9.97 19.03
N ALA A 482 -7.78 -11.24 18.96
CA ALA A 482 -8.51 -12.34 19.58
C ALA A 482 -8.63 -12.18 21.10
N ALA A 483 -7.58 -11.69 21.78
CA ALA A 483 -7.60 -11.40 23.21
C ALA A 483 -8.59 -10.28 23.59
N ALA A 484 -8.80 -9.30 22.70
CA ALA A 484 -9.79 -8.24 22.91
C ALA A 484 -11.24 -8.76 22.80
N TYR A 485 -11.47 -9.78 21.97
CA TYR A 485 -12.80 -10.32 21.70
C TYR A 485 -13.10 -11.66 22.39
N GLY A 486 -12.09 -12.34 22.91
CA GLY A 486 -12.20 -13.64 23.56
C GLY A 486 -12.83 -13.57 24.94
N THR A 487 -13.31 -14.73 25.40
CA THR A 487 -13.80 -14.90 26.77
C THR A 487 -12.64 -14.79 27.77
N SER A 488 -12.97 -14.61 29.06
CA SER A 488 -11.98 -14.56 30.14
C SER A 488 -11.10 -15.82 30.22
N GLU A 489 -11.61 -16.96 29.79
CA GLU A 489 -10.89 -18.24 29.76
C GLU A 489 -9.84 -18.30 28.63
N ARG A 490 -10.18 -17.84 27.43
CA ARG A 490 -9.27 -17.89 26.26
C ARG A 490 -8.25 -16.76 26.24
N ARG A 491 -8.59 -15.61 26.84
CA ARG A 491 -7.77 -14.39 26.79
C ARG A 491 -6.32 -14.60 27.26
N PRO A 492 -6.01 -15.29 28.38
CA PRO A 492 -4.61 -15.49 28.79
C PRO A 492 -3.78 -16.22 27.74
N VAL A 493 -4.34 -17.24 27.08
CA VAL A 493 -3.67 -17.98 26.01
C VAL A 493 -3.36 -17.06 24.83
N TYR A 494 -4.33 -16.26 24.39
CA TYR A 494 -4.09 -15.35 23.28
C TYR A 494 -3.05 -14.27 23.61
N VAL A 495 -3.05 -13.73 24.84
CA VAL A 495 -2.01 -12.77 25.26
C VAL A 495 -0.63 -13.41 25.23
N GLU A 496 -0.49 -14.60 25.79
CA GLU A 496 0.78 -15.35 25.77
C GLU A 496 1.26 -15.60 24.32
N ARG A 497 0.38 -16.09 23.44
CA ARG A 497 0.72 -16.34 22.05
C ARG A 497 1.05 -15.06 21.29
N SER A 498 0.37 -13.96 21.61
CA SER A 498 0.67 -12.65 21.03
C SER A 498 2.08 -12.18 21.40
N GLU A 499 2.47 -12.28 22.67
CA GLU A 499 3.82 -11.92 23.12
C GLU A 499 4.87 -12.87 22.54
N TYR A 500 4.59 -14.18 22.49
CA TYR A 500 5.48 -15.16 21.87
C TYR A 500 5.82 -14.78 20.41
N PHE A 501 4.83 -14.57 19.55
CA PHE A 501 5.10 -14.24 18.15
C PHE A 501 5.76 -12.87 17.97
N TYR A 502 5.42 -11.91 18.84
CA TYR A 502 6.06 -10.61 18.84
C TYR A 502 7.56 -10.72 19.18
N ASP A 503 7.89 -11.42 20.26
CA ASP A 503 9.28 -11.64 20.68
C ASP A 503 10.09 -12.39 19.63
N ARG A 504 9.49 -13.41 19.01
CA ARG A 504 10.09 -14.15 17.89
C ARG A 504 10.38 -13.24 16.70
N ALA A 505 9.46 -12.33 16.36
CA ALA A 505 9.66 -11.36 15.29
C ALA A 505 10.83 -10.42 15.58
N ILE A 506 10.82 -9.78 16.76
CA ILE A 506 11.86 -8.81 17.14
C ILE A 506 13.21 -9.50 17.28
N GLY A 507 13.27 -10.68 17.90
CA GLY A 507 14.48 -11.48 18.00
C GLY A 507 15.06 -11.86 16.63
N GLY A 508 14.21 -12.34 15.72
CA GLY A 508 14.61 -12.68 14.34
C GLY A 508 15.15 -11.47 13.58
N LEU A 509 14.46 -10.33 13.66
CA LEU A 509 14.92 -9.09 13.02
C LEU A 509 16.22 -8.56 13.60
N ARG A 510 16.41 -8.57 14.92
CA ARG A 510 17.67 -8.09 15.53
C ARG A 510 18.89 -8.85 15.01
N ASN A 511 18.75 -10.16 14.82
CA ASN A 511 19.84 -11.03 14.43
C ASN A 511 20.08 -11.04 12.90
N ALA A 512 19.15 -10.53 12.10
CA ALA A 512 19.31 -10.45 10.66
C ALA A 512 20.23 -9.28 10.25
N PRO A 513 21.22 -9.51 9.36
CA PRO A 513 22.04 -8.44 8.81
C PRO A 513 21.23 -7.52 7.87
N THR A 514 20.19 -8.06 7.25
CA THR A 514 19.27 -7.45 6.30
C THR A 514 18.01 -6.86 6.94
N ARG A 515 17.97 -6.76 8.28
CA ARG A 515 16.82 -6.26 9.05
C ARG A 515 16.32 -4.87 8.68
N THR A 516 17.20 -4.05 8.10
CA THR A 516 16.88 -2.68 7.70
C THR A 516 16.29 -2.61 6.30
N LEU A 517 16.28 -3.69 5.50
CA LEU A 517 15.70 -3.67 4.15
C LEU A 517 14.24 -3.19 4.19
N THR A 518 13.78 -2.60 3.09
CA THR A 518 12.47 -1.92 2.99
C THR A 518 11.32 -2.82 3.43
N ARG A 519 11.25 -4.07 2.94
CA ARG A 519 10.13 -4.98 3.23
C ARG A 519 9.99 -5.36 4.71
N PRO A 520 11.00 -5.91 5.39
CA PRO A 520 10.89 -6.23 6.81
C PRO A 520 10.66 -4.98 7.67
N LEU A 521 11.26 -3.85 7.29
CA LEU A 521 11.10 -2.60 8.03
C LEU A 521 9.68 -2.03 7.93
N VAL A 522 9.06 -2.07 6.74
CA VAL A 522 7.66 -1.66 6.56
C VAL A 522 6.71 -2.57 7.34
N LEU A 523 6.93 -3.89 7.31
CA LEU A 523 6.15 -4.83 8.12
C LEU A 523 6.28 -4.51 9.61
N LEU A 524 7.48 -4.20 10.08
CA LEU A 524 7.73 -3.78 11.46
C LEU A 524 6.93 -2.52 11.82
N ILE A 525 7.16 -1.41 11.13
CA ILE A 525 6.56 -0.11 11.51
C ILE A 525 5.03 -0.08 11.37
N THR A 526 4.47 -0.97 10.56
CA THR A 526 3.02 -1.07 10.35
C THR A 526 2.35 -1.93 11.42
N ASN A 527 3.02 -2.96 11.95
CA ASN A 527 2.41 -3.94 12.85
C ASN A 527 2.82 -3.79 14.33
N THR A 528 3.74 -2.88 14.69
CA THR A 528 4.18 -2.67 16.09
C THR A 528 3.56 -1.45 16.78
N VAL A 529 2.58 -0.82 16.14
CA VAL A 529 1.98 0.44 16.63
C VAL A 529 1.10 0.28 17.87
N ALA A 530 0.69 -0.97 18.17
CA ALA A 530 0.03 -1.36 19.41
C ALA A 530 0.64 -2.67 19.95
N PRO A 531 1.60 -2.62 20.89
CA PRO A 531 2.18 -3.82 21.46
C PRO A 531 1.15 -4.61 22.29
N PRO A 532 1.34 -5.93 22.46
CA PRO A 532 0.32 -6.80 23.06
C PRO A 532 0.00 -6.48 24.53
N ALA A 533 1.00 -6.02 25.30
CA ALA A 533 0.91 -5.70 26.73
C ALA A 533 -0.14 -4.63 27.12
N ARG A 534 -0.74 -3.89 26.17
CA ARG A 534 -1.76 -2.86 26.43
C ARG A 534 -3.07 -3.11 25.70
N LEU A 535 -3.66 -4.28 25.94
CA LEU A 535 -5.09 -4.49 25.68
C LEU A 535 -5.92 -3.63 26.64
N THR A 536 -6.02 -2.32 26.35
CA THR A 536 -6.87 -1.36 27.06
C THR A 536 -8.35 -1.63 26.84
N VAL A 537 -8.69 -2.47 25.85
CA VAL A 537 -10.06 -2.94 25.63
C VAL A 537 -10.40 -3.97 26.71
N PRO A 538 -11.40 -3.70 27.57
CA PRO A 538 -11.95 -4.70 28.46
C PRO A 538 -12.37 -5.91 27.62
N ALA A 539 -12.05 -7.11 28.07
CA ALA A 539 -12.51 -8.32 27.38
C ALA A 539 -14.01 -8.19 27.10
N ASP A 540 -14.43 -8.51 25.87
CA ASP A 540 -15.84 -8.75 25.62
C ASP A 540 -16.23 -10.04 26.35
N ALA A 541 -16.49 -9.91 27.66
CA ALA A 541 -16.82 -10.98 28.58
C ALA A 541 -18.19 -11.60 28.28
N SER A 542 -18.85 -11.15 27.21
CA SER A 542 -20.04 -11.80 26.69
C SER A 542 -19.73 -13.27 26.40
N PRO A 543 -20.55 -14.22 26.90
CA PRO A 543 -20.38 -15.62 26.59
C PRO A 543 -20.48 -15.83 25.08
N ASP A 544 -19.88 -16.91 24.59
CA ASP A 544 -20.01 -17.26 23.19
C ASP A 544 -21.49 -17.43 22.84
N PRO A 545 -21.97 -16.77 21.78
CA PRO A 545 -23.38 -16.85 21.44
C PRO A 545 -23.73 -18.28 21.02
N VAL A 546 -24.76 -18.83 21.63
CA VAL A 546 -25.37 -20.10 21.24
C VAL A 546 -26.28 -19.84 20.03
N GLU A 547 -25.70 -19.39 18.92
CA GLU A 547 -26.40 -19.07 17.69
C GLU A 547 -25.94 -20.00 16.55
N ASP A 548 -26.89 -20.58 15.82
CA ASP A 548 -26.57 -21.38 14.65
C ASP A 548 -26.36 -20.50 13.41
N PHE A 549 -25.13 -20.48 12.91
CA PHE A 549 -24.76 -19.74 11.70
C PHE A 549 -24.97 -20.54 10.41
N GLY A 550 -25.35 -21.82 10.51
CA GLY A 550 -25.42 -22.76 9.39
C GLY A 550 -24.09 -23.47 9.14
N HIS A 551 -23.84 -23.84 7.89
CA HIS A 551 -22.60 -24.50 7.47
C HIS A 551 -21.85 -23.67 6.42
N PRO A 552 -20.50 -23.76 6.38
CA PRO A 552 -19.72 -23.14 5.32
C PRO A 552 -20.22 -23.59 3.94
N ALA A 553 -20.41 -22.64 3.02
CA ALA A 553 -20.83 -22.94 1.65
C ALA A 553 -19.71 -22.57 0.66
N PRO A 554 -19.34 -23.47 -0.26
CA PRO A 554 -18.29 -23.17 -1.23
C PRO A 554 -18.77 -22.08 -2.20
N PHE A 555 -17.92 -21.09 -2.43
CA PHE A 555 -18.20 -20.08 -3.44
C PHE A 555 -18.05 -20.65 -4.85
N VAL A 556 -19.05 -20.41 -5.69
CA VAL A 556 -18.98 -20.71 -7.12
C VAL A 556 -18.85 -19.38 -7.87
N SER A 557 -17.74 -19.19 -8.55
CA SER A 557 -17.48 -17.97 -9.35
C SER A 557 -18.36 -17.89 -10.61
N GLN A 558 -18.47 -16.69 -11.17
CA GLN A 558 -19.10 -16.49 -12.49
C GLN A 558 -18.49 -17.38 -13.57
N ARG A 559 -17.15 -17.54 -13.57
CA ARG A 559 -16.44 -18.40 -14.52
C ARG A 559 -16.84 -19.86 -14.37
N GLN A 560 -16.91 -20.38 -13.14
CA GLN A 560 -17.35 -21.76 -12.90
C GLN A 560 -18.82 -21.97 -13.31
N ARG A 561 -19.70 -21.00 -13.02
CA ARG A 561 -21.11 -21.04 -13.49
C ARG A 561 -21.20 -21.05 -15.02
N ALA A 562 -20.42 -20.19 -15.69
CA ALA A 562 -20.38 -20.12 -17.14
C ALA A 562 -19.90 -21.44 -17.76
N ALA A 563 -18.83 -22.02 -17.22
CA ALA A 563 -18.31 -23.31 -17.68
C ALA A 563 -19.35 -24.43 -17.54
N ARG A 564 -20.06 -24.52 -16.41
CA ARG A 564 -21.13 -25.50 -16.20
C ARG A 564 -22.28 -25.33 -17.20
N ARG A 565 -22.67 -24.09 -17.49
CA ARG A 565 -23.74 -23.79 -18.48
C ARG A 565 -23.33 -24.17 -19.90
N LEU A 566 -22.11 -23.84 -20.31
CA LEU A 566 -21.58 -24.21 -21.62
C LEU A 566 -21.46 -25.72 -21.78
N ALA A 567 -20.98 -26.42 -20.75
CA ALA A 567 -20.92 -27.89 -20.76
C ALA A 567 -22.33 -28.52 -20.86
N SER A 568 -23.31 -27.97 -20.14
CA SER A 568 -24.70 -28.44 -20.20
C SER A 568 -25.32 -28.19 -21.58
N ALA A 569 -25.07 -27.03 -22.19
CA ALA A 569 -25.54 -26.70 -23.54
C ALA A 569 -24.90 -27.62 -24.60
N ALA A 570 -23.60 -27.89 -24.50
CA ALA A 570 -22.92 -28.82 -25.39
C ALA A 570 -23.48 -30.24 -25.27
N ALA A 571 -23.76 -30.71 -24.04
CA ALA A 571 -24.38 -32.01 -23.81
C ALA A 571 -25.78 -32.11 -24.43
N LEU A 572 -26.61 -31.06 -24.31
CA LEU A 572 -27.94 -31.01 -24.93
C LEU A 572 -27.87 -31.00 -26.45
N ILE A 573 -26.93 -30.25 -27.05
CA ILE A 573 -26.72 -30.23 -28.50
C ILE A 573 -26.30 -31.63 -28.99
N MET A 574 -25.34 -32.28 -28.31
CA MET A 574 -24.93 -33.64 -28.66
C MET A 574 -26.09 -34.64 -28.58
N ALA A 575 -26.92 -34.55 -27.53
CA ALA A 575 -28.10 -35.40 -27.37
C ALA A 575 -29.14 -35.17 -28.48
N ALA A 576 -29.40 -33.92 -28.85
CA ALA A 576 -30.33 -33.57 -29.93
C ALA A 576 -29.81 -34.03 -31.30
N THR A 577 -28.52 -33.86 -31.59
CA THR A 577 -27.89 -34.36 -32.83
C THR A 577 -27.95 -35.88 -32.90
N LEU A 578 -27.72 -36.58 -31.79
CA LEU A 578 -27.83 -38.04 -31.73
C LEU A 578 -29.27 -38.51 -31.98
N LEU A 579 -30.27 -37.84 -31.41
CA LEU A 579 -31.68 -38.13 -31.66
C LEU A 579 -32.08 -37.89 -33.12
N LEU A 580 -31.57 -36.82 -33.74
CA LEU A 580 -31.80 -36.56 -35.17
C LEU A 580 -31.14 -37.60 -36.07
N LEU A 581 -29.92 -38.05 -35.74
CA LEU A 581 -29.25 -39.13 -36.46
C LEU A 581 -29.98 -40.47 -36.32
N LEU A 582 -30.49 -40.78 -35.12
CA LEU A 582 -31.28 -41.99 -34.88
C LEU A 582 -32.67 -41.94 -35.55
N ALA A 583 -33.25 -40.76 -35.75
CA ALA A 583 -34.51 -40.60 -36.48
C ALA A 583 -34.35 -40.61 -38.01
N ALA A 584 -33.11 -40.46 -38.51
CA ALA A 584 -32.77 -40.51 -39.93
C ALA A 584 -32.29 -41.89 -40.41
N LEU A 585 -32.10 -42.83 -39.47
CA LEU A 585 -31.87 -44.27 -39.69
C LEU A 585 -33.21 -45.01 -39.60
#